data_AF-A0AAV0YFA9-F1
#
_entry.id   AF-A0AAV0YFA9-F1
#
_cell.length_a   1.000
_cell.length_b   1.000
_cell.length_c   1.000
_cell.angle_alpha   90.00
_cell.angle_beta   90.00
_cell.angle_gamma   90.00
#
_symmetry.space_group_name_H-M   'P 1'
#
loop_
_entity.id
_entity.type
_entity.pdbx_description
1 polymer ?
#
loop_
_entity_poly.entity_id
_entity_poly.type
_entity_poly.pdbx_seq_one_letter_code
_entity_poly.pdbx_strand_id
1 'polypeptide(L)'
;MDHSRFQQQCCTFIIIITIFVAGLATKTESIGINYGQIANNLPSPENVVSLIKCVGATKVKLYDADPKVLKAFANTGIEFMVGLGNEYLSKMKDPNKAQTWIKTNLLPYLPSTKITSIFVGNEVLTFNDSSLTSCLLPAMQSVHTALVNLGLQKQITVTTTHSLAVLQTSYPPSSGTFRPDLASCLAPILSFHDKTGSPFLINAYPYFAYKDNPKQIPLDYVLFQPNQGMVDPSTNLHYDNMLFAQIDAVYSALGKLGYGKLPVHISETGWPSKGDEDEVGATVENARKYNGNVIKLSSKKGTPLKPDSDLNIYVFALFNENMKPGPTSERNYGLFKPDGSPAYNLGFSLSSSSSSTSSPPSNDAAKNGTSGSGAGAPPQPPTSSNGYLAISSAKSLERYHLIWLSLSFLLPLLMILKF
;
A
#
# COMPACT_ATOMS: atom_id res chain seq x y z
N MET A 1 -53.36 32.01 12.53
CA MET A 1 -52.58 30.89 11.95
C MET A 1 -51.25 30.85 12.67
N ASP A 2 -51.00 29.74 13.37
CA ASP A 2 -49.98 29.60 14.41
C ASP A 2 -48.54 29.73 13.89
N HIS A 3 -47.83 30.76 14.36
CA HIS A 3 -46.39 30.93 14.13
C HIS A 3 -45.57 29.72 14.60
N SER A 4 -46.04 29.02 15.65
CA SER A 4 -45.37 27.83 16.18
C SER A 4 -45.39 26.65 15.21
N ARG A 5 -46.51 26.45 14.50
CA ARG A 5 -46.65 25.38 13.49
C ARG A 5 -45.78 25.63 12.27
N PHE A 6 -45.65 26.88 11.84
CA PHE A 6 -44.75 27.26 10.75
C PHE A 6 -43.28 27.04 11.12
N GLN A 7 -42.88 27.42 12.33
CA GLN A 7 -41.51 27.25 12.81
C GLN A 7 -41.13 25.76 12.96
N GLN A 8 -42.06 24.95 13.46
CA GLN A 8 -41.88 23.50 13.59
C GLN A 8 -41.76 22.81 12.21
N GLN A 9 -42.59 23.19 11.24
CA GLN A 9 -42.51 22.68 9.87
C GLN A 9 -41.18 23.06 9.18
N CYS A 10 -40.71 24.30 9.36
CA CYS A 10 -39.40 24.73 8.86
C CYS A 10 -38.24 23.95 9.48
N CYS A 11 -38.27 23.70 10.81
CA CYS A 11 -37.25 22.89 11.48
C CYS A 11 -37.25 21.44 10.98
N THR A 12 -38.42 20.82 10.80
CA THR A 12 -38.53 19.46 10.25
C THR A 12 -38.02 19.39 8.81
N PHE A 13 -38.31 20.40 7.98
CA PHE A 13 -37.84 20.46 6.59
C PHE A 13 -36.32 20.63 6.49
N ILE A 14 -35.72 21.47 7.35
CA ILE A 14 -34.26 21.63 7.44
C ILE A 14 -33.58 20.35 7.91
N ILE A 15 -34.14 19.64 8.91
CA ILE A 15 -33.60 18.36 9.39
C ILE A 15 -33.67 17.30 8.29
N ILE A 16 -34.78 17.22 7.55
CA ILE A 16 -34.92 16.28 6.43
C ILE A 16 -33.92 16.60 5.31
N ILE A 17 -33.73 17.87 4.94
CA ILE A 17 -32.72 18.26 3.94
C ILE A 17 -31.31 17.93 4.45
N THR A 18 -31.01 18.14 5.73
CA THR A 18 -29.68 17.83 6.30
C THR A 18 -29.41 16.33 6.30
N ILE A 19 -30.42 15.51 6.61
CA ILE A 19 -30.34 14.04 6.54
C ILE A 19 -30.21 13.57 5.09
N PHE A 20 -30.91 14.21 4.14
CA PHE A 20 -30.86 13.87 2.72
C PHE A 20 -29.52 14.25 2.08
N VAL A 21 -28.95 15.41 2.44
CA VAL A 21 -27.61 15.85 2.00
C VAL A 21 -26.51 15.01 2.65
N ALA A 22 -26.66 14.61 3.92
CA ALA A 22 -25.73 13.67 4.57
C ALA A 22 -25.84 12.25 3.98
N GLY A 23 -27.03 11.83 3.51
CA GLY A 23 -27.26 10.55 2.83
C GLY A 23 -26.81 10.53 1.37
N LEU A 24 -26.56 11.69 0.75
CA LEU A 24 -26.03 11.86 -0.61
C LEU A 24 -24.52 12.04 -0.65
N ALA A 25 -23.82 11.98 0.49
CA ALA A 25 -22.39 11.76 0.49
C ALA A 25 -22.14 10.34 -0.03
N THR A 26 -22.08 10.19 -1.35
CA THR A 26 -21.44 9.04 -1.98
C THR A 26 -20.05 8.97 -1.37
N LYS A 27 -19.81 8.05 -0.42
CA LYS A 27 -18.45 7.70 0.01
C LYS A 27 -17.72 7.40 -1.29
N THR A 28 -16.86 8.30 -1.74
CA THR A 28 -16.10 8.11 -2.95
C THR A 28 -15.20 6.92 -2.69
N GLU A 29 -15.55 5.81 -3.32
CA GLU A 29 -14.78 4.58 -3.40
C GLU A 29 -13.34 4.96 -3.74
N SER A 30 -12.41 4.66 -2.84
CA SER A 30 -11.10 5.31 -2.81
C SER A 30 -10.00 4.28 -2.89
N ILE A 31 -9.47 4.06 -4.10
CA ILE A 31 -8.18 3.40 -4.28
C ILE A 31 -7.05 4.34 -3.85
N GLY A 32 -6.03 3.77 -3.23
CA GLY A 32 -4.76 4.41 -2.95
C GLY A 32 -3.69 4.03 -3.97
N ILE A 33 -2.64 4.84 -4.06
CA ILE A 33 -1.48 4.55 -4.91
C ILE A 33 -0.20 4.83 -4.14
N ASN A 34 0.78 3.93 -4.28
CA ASN A 34 2.12 4.13 -3.75
C ASN A 34 2.89 5.06 -4.68
N TYR A 35 3.34 6.21 -4.16
CA TYR A 35 4.20 7.12 -4.89
C TYR A 35 5.66 6.93 -4.46
N GLY A 36 6.30 5.93 -5.08
CA GLY A 36 7.73 5.67 -4.95
C GLY A 36 8.57 6.67 -5.74
N GLN A 37 9.73 7.04 -5.19
CA GLN A 37 10.64 8.04 -5.75
C GLN A 37 12.08 7.52 -5.89
N ILE A 38 12.30 6.20 -5.88
CA ILE A 38 13.63 5.60 -6.07
C ILE A 38 13.96 5.57 -7.58
N ALA A 39 14.08 6.76 -8.15
CA ALA A 39 14.35 7.00 -9.55
C ALA A 39 14.94 8.41 -9.77
N ASN A 40 15.63 8.60 -10.89
CA ASN A 40 16.25 9.88 -11.26
C ASN A 40 15.61 10.56 -12.48
N ASN A 41 14.48 10.04 -12.97
CA ASN A 41 13.84 10.43 -14.22
C ASN A 41 12.31 10.62 -14.11
N LEU A 42 11.79 10.77 -12.89
CA LEU A 42 10.36 10.97 -12.64
C LEU A 42 9.91 12.40 -13.00
N PRO A 43 8.62 12.60 -13.33
CA PRO A 43 8.10 13.93 -13.61
C PRO A 43 8.05 14.79 -12.33
N SER A 44 7.87 16.10 -12.48
CA SER A 44 7.73 16.97 -11.32
C SER A 44 6.45 16.65 -10.52
N PRO A 45 6.43 16.84 -9.19
CA PRO A 45 5.27 16.51 -8.37
C PRO A 45 3.96 17.19 -8.81
N GLU A 46 4.01 18.37 -9.44
CA GLU A 46 2.84 19.06 -9.98
C GLU A 46 2.16 18.27 -11.11
N ASN A 47 2.95 17.65 -11.98
CA ASN A 47 2.44 16.81 -13.07
C ASN A 47 1.90 15.46 -12.55
N VAL A 48 2.39 15.01 -11.39
CA VAL A 48 1.97 13.76 -10.76
C VAL A 48 0.53 13.83 -10.23
N VAL A 49 0.07 15.00 -9.77
CA VAL A 49 -1.32 15.20 -9.31
C VAL A 49 -2.33 14.76 -10.37
N SER A 50 -2.11 15.14 -11.63
CA SER A 50 -2.99 14.80 -12.75
C SER A 50 -3.00 13.29 -13.04
N LEU A 51 -1.86 12.62 -12.93
CA LEU A 51 -1.75 11.18 -13.15
C LEU A 51 -2.49 10.39 -12.05
N ILE A 52 -2.35 10.80 -10.79
CA ILE A 52 -3.06 10.16 -9.66
C ILE A 52 -4.58 10.30 -9.82
N LYS A 53 -5.06 11.49 -10.21
CA LYS A 53 -6.48 11.70 -10.51
C LYS A 53 -6.96 10.86 -11.70
N CYS A 54 -6.11 10.65 -12.71
CA CYS A 54 -6.41 9.81 -13.88
C CYS A 54 -6.61 8.33 -13.51
N VAL A 55 -5.90 7.84 -12.50
CA VAL A 55 -6.09 6.50 -11.92
C VAL A 55 -7.42 6.40 -11.15
N GLY A 56 -8.02 7.52 -10.78
CA GLY A 56 -9.14 7.58 -9.83
C GLY A 56 -8.70 7.45 -8.37
N ALA A 57 -7.40 7.55 -8.10
CA ALA A 57 -6.86 7.46 -6.75
C ALA A 57 -7.10 8.77 -5.98
N THR A 58 -7.56 8.64 -4.73
CA THR A 58 -7.76 9.78 -3.81
C THR A 58 -6.87 9.69 -2.57
N LYS A 59 -6.06 8.62 -2.48
CA LYS A 59 -5.08 8.39 -1.41
C LYS A 59 -3.70 8.13 -2.00
N VAL A 60 -2.67 8.65 -1.34
CA VAL A 60 -1.26 8.44 -1.68
C VAL A 60 -0.53 7.90 -0.46
N LYS A 61 0.25 6.84 -0.65
CA LYS A 61 1.28 6.43 0.31
C LYS A 61 2.62 6.94 -0.22
N LEU A 62 3.21 7.90 0.50
CA LEU A 62 4.50 8.51 0.20
C LEU A 62 5.54 7.96 1.19
N TYR A 63 6.70 7.51 0.70
CA TYR A 63 7.68 6.78 1.54
C TYR A 63 8.58 7.66 2.39
N ASP A 64 8.46 8.96 2.24
CA ASP A 64 9.14 9.98 3.03
C ASP A 64 8.19 11.18 3.26
N ALA A 65 8.77 12.32 3.62
CA ALA A 65 8.08 13.59 3.73
C ALA A 65 8.68 14.63 2.77
N ASP A 66 8.84 14.29 1.48
CA ASP A 66 9.41 15.19 0.47
C ASP A 66 8.65 16.54 0.44
N PRO A 67 9.32 17.66 0.79
CA PRO A 67 8.70 18.97 0.83
C PRO A 67 8.15 19.43 -0.53
N LYS A 68 8.75 19.00 -1.64
CA LYS A 68 8.28 19.33 -3.00
C LYS A 68 6.95 18.63 -3.29
N VAL A 69 6.85 17.36 -2.92
CA VAL A 69 5.62 16.58 -3.08
C VAL A 69 4.53 17.16 -2.18
N LEU A 70 4.79 17.29 -0.88
CA LEU A 70 3.78 17.80 0.06
C LEU A 70 3.29 19.20 -0.34
N LYS A 71 4.16 20.08 -0.85
CA LYS A 71 3.76 21.39 -1.36
C LYS A 71 2.91 21.31 -2.62
N ALA A 72 3.29 20.49 -3.60
CA ALA A 72 2.55 20.37 -4.86
C ALA A 72 1.12 19.82 -4.70
N PHE A 73 0.89 19.04 -3.63
CA PHE A 73 -0.42 18.46 -3.33
C PHE A 73 -1.32 19.33 -2.44
N ALA A 74 -0.89 20.55 -2.10
CA ALA A 74 -1.70 21.49 -1.34
C ALA A 74 -3.04 21.78 -2.04
N ASN A 75 -4.13 21.72 -1.28
CA ASN A 75 -5.51 21.97 -1.70
C ASN A 75 -6.03 21.03 -2.81
N THR A 76 -5.36 19.89 -3.06
CA THR A 76 -5.83 18.90 -4.05
C THR A 76 -6.94 17.99 -3.52
N GLY A 77 -7.09 17.90 -2.19
CA GLY A 77 -8.01 16.99 -1.51
C GLY A 77 -7.52 15.54 -1.39
N ILE A 78 -6.40 15.19 -2.03
CA ILE A 78 -5.78 13.86 -1.98
C ILE A 78 -5.20 13.62 -0.59
N GLU A 79 -5.55 12.47 0.01
CA GLU A 79 -5.09 12.09 1.34
C GLU A 79 -3.69 11.47 1.30
N PHE A 80 -2.85 11.83 2.26
CA PHE A 80 -1.48 11.30 2.38
C PHE A 80 -1.32 10.42 3.63
N MET A 81 -0.77 9.24 3.38
CA MET A 81 -0.06 8.42 4.36
C MET A 81 1.44 8.63 4.13
N VAL A 82 2.12 9.28 5.07
CA VAL A 82 3.54 9.69 4.96
C VAL A 82 4.44 8.71 5.73
N GLY A 83 5.56 8.34 5.12
CA GLY A 83 6.53 7.41 5.68
C GLY A 83 7.52 8.06 6.63
N LEU A 84 7.76 7.38 7.75
CA LEU A 84 8.94 7.56 8.58
C LEU A 84 9.81 6.31 8.40
N GLY A 85 10.87 6.44 7.61
CA GLY A 85 11.72 5.32 7.18
C GLY A 85 12.40 4.56 8.33
N ASN A 86 12.82 3.32 8.03
CA ASN A 86 13.44 2.40 9.00
C ASN A 86 14.70 3.01 9.67
N GLU A 87 15.46 3.82 8.93
CA GLU A 87 16.65 4.53 9.38
C GLU A 87 16.39 5.51 10.53
N TYR A 88 15.14 5.97 10.70
CA TYR A 88 14.78 6.90 11.75
C TYR A 88 14.35 6.20 13.05
N LEU A 89 14.02 4.90 13.02
CA LEU A 89 13.39 4.21 14.15
C LEU A 89 14.16 4.36 15.46
N SER A 90 15.49 4.17 15.43
CA SER A 90 16.32 4.30 16.63
C SER A 90 16.26 5.71 17.23
N LYS A 91 16.27 6.75 16.38
CA LYS A 91 16.18 8.16 16.81
C LYS A 91 14.79 8.54 17.30
N MET A 92 13.75 7.95 16.71
CA MET A 92 12.35 8.29 17.02
C MET A 92 11.85 7.66 18.31
N LYS A 93 12.67 6.89 19.03
CA LYS A 93 12.37 6.49 20.41
C LYS A 93 12.34 7.67 21.39
N ASP A 94 12.90 8.81 21.02
CA ASP A 94 12.85 10.05 21.78
C ASP A 94 11.65 10.91 21.31
N PRO A 95 10.63 11.13 22.16
CA PRO A 95 9.46 11.95 21.84
C PRO A 95 9.81 13.37 21.38
N ASN A 96 10.90 13.97 21.89
CA ASN A 96 11.32 15.30 21.45
C ASN A 96 11.82 15.27 20.01
N LYS A 97 12.57 14.22 19.61
CA LYS A 97 13.02 14.06 18.22
C LYS A 97 11.84 13.77 17.29
N ALA A 98 10.88 12.97 17.73
CA ALA A 98 9.64 12.74 16.99
C ALA A 98 8.85 14.04 16.80
N GLN A 99 8.70 14.85 17.84
CA GLN A 99 8.02 16.14 17.77
C GLN A 99 8.75 17.14 16.87
N THR A 100 10.09 17.21 16.93
CA THR A 100 10.87 18.00 15.98
C THR A 100 10.64 17.54 14.54
N TRP A 101 10.67 16.22 14.28
CA TRP A 101 10.44 15.68 12.94
C TRP A 101 9.06 16.06 12.39
N ILE A 102 7.99 15.96 13.20
CA ILE A 102 6.64 16.36 12.76
C ILE A 102 6.57 17.87 12.48
N LYS A 103 7.12 18.70 13.39
CA LYS A 103 7.14 20.17 13.23
C LYS A 103 7.89 20.61 11.98
N THR A 104 8.98 19.93 11.63
CA THR A 104 9.81 20.28 10.48
C THR A 104 9.22 19.77 9.17
N ASN A 105 8.74 18.51 9.15
CA ASN A 105 8.44 17.83 7.90
C ASN A 105 6.96 17.82 7.52
N LEU A 106 6.04 17.96 8.47
CA LEU A 106 4.59 17.85 8.20
C LEU A 106 3.84 19.15 8.52
N LEU A 107 4.12 19.76 9.67
CA LEU A 107 3.39 20.94 10.12
C LEU A 107 3.36 22.10 9.11
N PRO A 108 4.42 22.40 8.33
CA PRO A 108 4.39 23.48 7.34
C PRO A 108 3.38 23.27 6.20
N TYR A 109 2.91 22.03 6.00
CA TYR A 109 1.99 21.66 4.92
C TYR A 109 0.55 21.46 5.42
N LEU A 110 0.29 21.56 6.72
CA LEU A 110 -1.03 21.41 7.28
C LEU A 110 -1.74 22.78 7.40
N PRO A 111 -3.06 22.88 7.14
CA PRO A 111 -3.96 21.81 6.67
C PRO A 111 -4.06 21.72 5.14
N SER A 112 -3.30 22.51 4.37
CA SER A 112 -3.46 22.61 2.92
C SER A 112 -3.23 21.25 2.23
N THR A 113 -2.25 20.48 2.68
CA THR A 113 -2.04 19.09 2.25
C THR A 113 -2.68 18.14 3.26
N LYS A 114 -3.57 17.28 2.79
CA LYS A 114 -4.41 16.42 3.64
C LYS A 114 -3.62 15.18 4.12
N ILE A 115 -2.75 15.36 5.09
CA ILE A 115 -2.02 14.25 5.74
C ILE A 115 -2.93 13.62 6.79
N THR A 116 -3.21 12.31 6.65
CA THR A 116 -4.14 11.57 7.52
C THR A 116 -3.46 10.45 8.31
N SER A 117 -2.26 10.02 7.90
CA SER A 117 -1.52 8.97 8.59
C SER A 117 -0.01 9.14 8.49
N ILE A 118 0.71 8.67 9.51
CA ILE A 118 2.14 8.40 9.49
C ILE A 118 2.33 6.90 9.65
N PHE A 119 3.01 6.25 8.70
CA PHE A 119 3.48 4.87 8.89
C PHE A 119 4.94 4.89 9.34
N VAL A 120 5.17 4.28 10.51
CA VAL A 120 6.48 4.24 11.17
C VAL A 120 7.13 2.91 10.83
N GLY A 121 8.20 2.97 10.04
CA GLY A 121 8.86 1.80 9.47
C GLY A 121 8.04 1.07 8.42
N ASN A 122 8.73 0.32 7.56
CA ASN A 122 8.14 -0.54 6.55
C ASN A 122 8.72 -1.95 6.70
N GLU A 123 7.83 -2.95 6.86
CA GLU A 123 8.12 -4.39 6.97
C GLU A 123 9.16 -4.80 8.04
N VAL A 124 9.39 -3.95 9.05
CA VAL A 124 10.48 -4.08 10.05
C VAL A 124 10.58 -5.48 10.68
N LEU A 125 9.44 -6.10 10.99
CA LEU A 125 9.38 -7.39 11.70
C LEU A 125 9.90 -8.57 10.86
N THR A 126 10.11 -8.39 9.55
CA THR A 126 10.59 -9.44 8.65
C THR A 126 11.99 -9.16 8.09
N PHE A 127 12.66 -8.09 8.54
CA PHE A 127 14.05 -7.77 8.16
C PHE A 127 15.10 -8.65 8.85
N ASN A 128 14.71 -9.46 9.85
CA ASN A 128 15.64 -10.20 10.72
C ASN A 128 16.69 -9.28 11.39
N ASP A 129 16.30 -8.05 11.72
CA ASP A 129 17.10 -7.10 12.47
C ASP A 129 16.42 -6.84 13.83
N SER A 130 16.95 -7.48 14.88
CA SER A 130 16.43 -7.33 16.24
C SER A 130 16.59 -5.91 16.78
N SER A 131 17.59 -5.16 16.31
CA SER A 131 17.82 -3.78 16.75
C SER A 131 16.72 -2.87 16.22
N LEU A 132 16.36 -2.98 14.94
CA LEU A 132 15.26 -2.25 14.34
C LEU A 132 13.91 -2.69 14.92
N THR A 133 13.71 -4.01 15.07
CA THR A 133 12.48 -4.57 15.67
C THR A 133 12.23 -4.01 17.06
N SER A 134 13.27 -3.92 17.91
CA SER A 134 13.16 -3.35 19.26
C SER A 134 12.85 -1.84 19.27
N CYS A 135 13.10 -1.13 18.17
CA CYS A 135 12.84 0.30 18.06
C CYS A 135 11.44 0.64 17.54
N LEU A 136 10.75 -0.30 16.89
CA LEU A 136 9.50 -0.03 16.17
C LEU A 136 8.40 0.54 17.08
N LEU A 137 7.99 -0.22 18.11
CA LEU A 137 6.90 0.21 18.99
C LEU A 137 7.25 1.48 19.77
N PRO A 138 8.45 1.63 20.39
CA PRO A 138 8.80 2.88 21.05
C PRO A 138 8.81 4.10 20.10
N ALA A 139 9.19 3.92 18.84
CA ALA A 139 9.09 4.97 17.82
C ALA A 139 7.63 5.32 17.50
N MET A 140 6.76 4.32 17.30
CA MET A 140 5.31 4.56 17.10
C MET A 140 4.69 5.33 18.27
N GLN A 141 5.01 4.94 19.50
CA GLN A 141 4.52 5.60 20.72
C GLN A 141 5.00 7.04 20.83
N SER A 142 6.27 7.29 20.49
CA SER A 142 6.87 8.64 20.53
C SER A 142 6.27 9.55 19.46
N VAL A 143 6.06 9.05 18.24
CA VAL A 143 5.37 9.79 17.16
C VAL A 143 3.93 10.10 17.56
N HIS A 144 3.20 9.14 18.12
CA HIS A 144 1.84 9.38 18.62
C HIS A 144 1.81 10.41 19.75
N THR A 145 2.71 10.31 20.72
CA THR A 145 2.84 11.28 21.83
C THR A 145 3.12 12.68 21.28
N ALA A 146 3.99 12.80 20.29
CA ALA A 146 4.27 14.07 19.64
C ALA A 146 3.03 14.63 18.92
N LEU A 147 2.23 13.81 18.26
CA LEU A 147 0.95 14.25 17.67
C LEU A 147 -0.04 14.71 18.74
N VAL A 148 -0.13 14.02 19.88
CA VAL A 148 -0.95 14.44 21.03
C VAL A 148 -0.51 15.81 21.55
N ASN A 149 0.79 16.01 21.74
CA ASN A 149 1.36 17.29 22.20
C ASN A 149 1.09 18.45 21.23
N LEU A 150 0.95 18.14 19.93
CA LEU A 150 0.65 19.11 18.88
C LEU A 150 -0.86 19.27 18.62
N GLY A 151 -1.72 18.49 19.29
CA GLY A 151 -3.17 18.50 19.06
C GLY A 151 -3.60 17.87 17.72
N LEU A 152 -2.75 17.05 17.10
CA LEU A 152 -2.96 16.47 15.77
C LEU A 152 -3.44 15.02 15.79
N GLN A 153 -3.49 14.37 16.95
CA GLN A 153 -3.81 12.94 17.11
C GLN A 153 -5.20 12.53 16.59
N LYS A 154 -6.14 13.49 16.49
CA LYS A 154 -7.48 13.24 15.93
C LYS A 154 -7.51 13.32 14.39
N GLN A 155 -6.50 13.95 13.80
CA GLN A 155 -6.39 14.16 12.36
C GLN A 155 -5.41 13.16 11.71
N ILE A 156 -4.32 12.86 12.41
CA ILE A 156 -3.22 12.04 11.90
C ILE A 156 -3.10 10.79 12.77
N THR A 157 -3.31 9.62 12.16
CA THR A 157 -3.12 8.33 12.84
C THR A 157 -1.67 7.85 12.70
N VAL A 158 -1.21 7.06 13.67
CA VAL A 158 0.10 6.39 13.62
C VAL A 158 -0.11 4.90 13.41
N THR A 159 0.56 4.35 12.41
CA THR A 159 0.51 2.92 12.08
C THR A 159 1.90 2.43 11.62
N THR A 160 2.02 1.18 11.19
CA THR A 160 3.21 0.58 10.60
C THR A 160 2.75 -0.44 9.55
N THR A 161 3.62 -0.77 8.58
CA THR A 161 3.29 -1.69 7.49
C THR A 161 4.02 -3.02 7.68
N HIS A 162 3.32 -4.11 7.42
CA HIS A 162 3.83 -5.46 7.60
C HIS A 162 3.87 -6.22 6.28
N SER A 163 4.96 -6.93 6.00
CA SER A 163 4.96 -7.98 4.99
C SER A 163 3.97 -9.07 5.40
N LEU A 164 3.31 -9.74 4.45
CA LEU A 164 2.54 -10.95 4.76
C LEU A 164 3.38 -12.07 5.41
N ALA A 165 4.71 -12.02 5.30
CA ALA A 165 5.63 -12.96 5.95
C ALA A 165 5.64 -12.86 7.50
N VAL A 166 4.84 -11.98 8.11
CA VAL A 166 4.53 -12.04 9.55
C VAL A 166 3.61 -13.22 9.90
N LEU A 167 2.92 -13.81 8.91
CA LEU A 167 2.12 -15.02 9.08
C LEU A 167 3.00 -16.28 9.05
N GLN A 168 2.68 -17.25 9.91
CA GLN A 168 3.21 -18.61 9.85
C GLN A 168 2.35 -19.51 8.98
N THR A 169 1.03 -19.39 9.13
CA THR A 169 0.02 -20.15 8.39
C THR A 169 -0.94 -19.16 7.76
N SER A 170 -1.28 -19.39 6.49
CA SER A 170 -2.23 -18.56 5.74
C SER A 170 -3.21 -19.36 4.87
N TYR A 171 -3.08 -20.69 4.82
CA TYR A 171 -3.96 -21.58 4.05
C TYR A 171 -4.42 -22.78 4.90
N PRO A 172 -5.74 -23.05 4.96
CA PRO A 172 -6.83 -22.19 4.46
C PRO A 172 -6.91 -20.87 5.26
N PRO A 173 -7.56 -19.80 4.77
CA PRO A 173 -7.60 -18.49 5.44
C PRO A 173 -7.99 -18.54 6.92
N SER A 174 -8.99 -19.34 7.30
CA SER A 174 -9.42 -19.54 8.69
C SER A 174 -8.34 -20.10 9.62
N SER A 175 -7.33 -20.78 9.06
CA SER A 175 -6.17 -21.30 9.81
C SER A 175 -5.11 -20.23 10.08
N GLY A 176 -5.27 -19.01 9.56
CA GLY A 176 -4.34 -17.90 9.70
C GLY A 176 -3.73 -17.75 11.10
N THR A 177 -2.41 -17.72 11.21
CA THR A 177 -1.67 -17.48 12.46
C THR A 177 -0.44 -16.63 12.22
N PHE A 178 -0.12 -15.74 13.16
CA PHE A 178 1.17 -15.06 13.14
C PHE A 178 2.30 -16.01 13.53
N ARG A 179 3.51 -15.68 13.06
CA ARG A 179 4.75 -16.31 13.47
C ARG A 179 4.92 -16.28 14.99
N PRO A 180 5.10 -17.44 15.66
CA PRO A 180 5.29 -17.48 17.10
C PRO A 180 6.50 -16.67 17.59
N ASP A 181 7.57 -16.63 16.80
CA ASP A 181 8.79 -15.88 17.14
C ASP A 181 8.59 -14.36 17.10
N LEU A 182 7.54 -13.86 16.43
CA LEU A 182 7.17 -12.44 16.42
C LEU A 182 6.19 -12.06 17.52
N ALA A 183 5.63 -13.02 18.27
CA ALA A 183 4.52 -12.79 19.20
C ALA A 183 4.84 -11.73 20.27
N SER A 184 6.07 -11.74 20.81
CA SER A 184 6.52 -10.78 21.83
C SER A 184 6.56 -9.34 21.32
N CYS A 185 6.81 -9.15 20.03
CA CYS A 185 6.88 -7.83 19.40
C CYS A 185 5.50 -7.40 18.86
N LEU A 186 4.75 -8.35 18.29
CA LEU A 186 3.49 -8.07 17.62
C LEU A 186 2.36 -7.78 18.62
N ALA A 187 2.23 -8.56 19.70
CA ALA A 187 1.17 -8.36 20.68
C ALA A 187 1.08 -6.92 21.24
N PRO A 188 2.18 -6.26 21.66
CA PRO A 188 2.10 -4.88 22.13
C PRO A 188 1.88 -3.86 20.98
N ILE A 189 2.28 -4.15 19.74
CA ILE A 189 1.93 -3.35 18.55
C ILE A 189 0.42 -3.42 18.28
N LEU A 190 -0.18 -4.61 18.35
CA LEU A 190 -1.63 -4.79 18.20
C LEU A 190 -2.39 -4.04 19.30
N SER A 191 -1.90 -4.09 20.56
CA SER A 191 -2.47 -3.29 21.64
C SER A 191 -2.40 -1.79 21.37
N PHE A 192 -1.31 -1.32 20.75
CA PHE A 192 -1.19 0.08 20.34
C PHE A 192 -2.20 0.45 19.26
N HIS A 193 -2.37 -0.38 18.23
CA HIS A 193 -3.38 -0.17 17.19
C HIS A 193 -4.79 -0.08 17.78
N ASP A 194 -5.15 -1.00 18.68
CA ASP A 194 -6.46 -1.03 19.32
C ASP A 194 -6.73 0.22 20.18
N LYS A 195 -5.75 0.63 20.98
CA LYS A 195 -5.85 1.83 21.84
C LYS A 195 -5.92 3.14 21.05
N THR A 196 -5.26 3.21 19.90
CA THR A 196 -5.19 4.44 19.08
C THR A 196 -6.19 4.47 17.93
N GLY A 197 -6.94 3.37 17.73
CA GLY A 197 -7.88 3.22 16.63
C GLY A 197 -7.22 3.19 15.24
N SER A 198 -5.93 2.83 15.16
CA SER A 198 -5.21 2.78 13.88
C SER A 198 -5.30 1.41 13.22
N PRO A 199 -5.30 1.34 11.87
CA PRO A 199 -5.43 0.08 11.15
C PRO A 199 -4.14 -0.74 11.20
N PHE A 200 -4.28 -2.04 11.05
CA PHE A 200 -3.18 -2.96 10.76
C PHE A 200 -2.92 -3.00 9.25
N LEU A 201 -1.76 -2.51 8.80
CA LEU A 201 -1.45 -2.43 7.38
C LEU A 201 -0.60 -3.60 6.92
N ILE A 202 -0.97 -4.20 5.79
CA ILE A 202 -0.23 -5.29 5.16
C ILE A 202 0.19 -4.97 3.73
N ASN A 203 1.41 -5.36 3.38
CA ASN A 203 1.90 -5.45 2.02
C ASN A 203 1.60 -6.87 1.53
N ALA A 204 0.67 -6.99 0.57
CA ALA A 204 0.12 -8.26 0.13
C ALA A 204 0.26 -8.42 -1.38
N TYR A 205 1.04 -9.42 -1.81
CA TYR A 205 1.38 -9.63 -3.21
C TYR A 205 1.09 -11.09 -3.60
N PRO A 206 -0.09 -11.38 -4.18
CA PRO A 206 -0.37 -12.67 -4.83
C PRO A 206 0.68 -13.09 -5.87
N TYR A 207 1.34 -12.10 -6.50
CA TYR A 207 2.46 -12.32 -7.41
C TYR A 207 3.54 -13.23 -6.83
N PHE A 208 4.01 -13.00 -5.60
CA PHE A 208 5.09 -13.81 -5.03
C PHE A 208 4.68 -15.27 -4.80
N ALA A 209 3.46 -15.50 -4.32
CA ALA A 209 2.94 -16.85 -4.17
C ALA A 209 2.89 -17.59 -5.52
N TYR A 210 2.43 -16.92 -6.59
CA TYR A 210 2.42 -17.50 -7.92
C TYR A 210 3.82 -17.73 -8.48
N LYS A 211 4.73 -16.76 -8.34
CA LYS A 211 6.13 -16.87 -8.77
C LYS A 211 6.79 -18.10 -8.14
N ASP A 212 6.58 -18.32 -6.84
CA ASP A 212 7.22 -19.41 -6.09
C ASP A 212 6.61 -20.78 -6.42
N ASN A 213 5.32 -20.84 -6.81
CA ASN A 213 4.64 -22.11 -7.07
C ASN A 213 3.62 -22.04 -8.23
N PRO A 214 4.08 -21.75 -9.47
CA PRO A 214 3.19 -21.48 -10.61
C PRO A 214 2.48 -22.75 -11.12
N LYS A 215 2.92 -23.94 -10.70
CA LYS A 215 2.31 -25.22 -11.07
C LYS A 215 1.09 -25.57 -10.20
N GLN A 216 1.05 -25.10 -8.96
CA GLN A 216 -0.03 -25.42 -8.02
C GLN A 216 -0.99 -24.24 -7.84
N ILE A 217 -0.53 -23.01 -8.01
CA ILE A 217 -1.35 -21.80 -7.87
C ILE A 217 -1.86 -21.40 -9.25
N PRO A 218 -3.19 -21.49 -9.51
CA PRO A 218 -3.74 -21.10 -10.80
C PRO A 218 -3.52 -19.61 -11.06
N LEU A 219 -3.02 -19.26 -12.25
CA LEU A 219 -2.78 -17.87 -12.63
C LEU A 219 -4.07 -17.04 -12.56
N ASP A 220 -5.20 -17.61 -12.98
CA ASP A 220 -6.49 -16.91 -12.97
C ASP A 220 -6.95 -16.54 -11.54
N TYR A 221 -6.62 -17.37 -10.54
CA TYR A 221 -6.95 -17.12 -9.13
C TYR A 221 -6.17 -15.93 -8.54
N VAL A 222 -4.92 -15.73 -8.96
CA VAL A 222 -4.10 -14.59 -8.50
C VAL A 222 -4.30 -13.33 -9.35
N LEU A 223 -4.90 -13.44 -10.53
CA LEU A 223 -5.19 -12.32 -11.43
C LEU A 223 -6.65 -11.84 -11.39
N PHE A 224 -7.47 -12.33 -10.46
CA PHE A 224 -8.91 -12.03 -10.38
C PHE A 224 -9.67 -12.34 -11.68
N GLN A 225 -9.25 -13.39 -12.40
CA GLN A 225 -9.96 -13.87 -13.58
C GLN A 225 -10.98 -14.94 -13.16
N PRO A 226 -12.00 -15.25 -13.99
CA PRO A 226 -12.94 -16.33 -13.70
C PRO A 226 -12.22 -17.65 -13.43
N ASN A 227 -12.43 -18.23 -12.25
CA ASN A 227 -11.81 -19.48 -11.82
C ASN A 227 -12.70 -20.17 -10.78
N GLN A 228 -12.35 -21.41 -10.39
CA GLN A 228 -13.13 -22.16 -9.39
C GLN A 228 -12.98 -21.61 -7.96
N GLY A 229 -11.96 -20.80 -7.70
CA GLY A 229 -11.61 -20.29 -6.38
C GLY A 229 -11.22 -21.42 -5.43
N MET A 230 -11.34 -21.13 -4.14
CA MET A 230 -11.23 -22.12 -3.08
C MET A 230 -12.35 -21.93 -2.06
N VAL A 231 -12.81 -23.01 -1.45
CA VAL A 231 -13.75 -22.98 -0.33
C VAL A 231 -12.99 -23.32 0.94
N ASP A 232 -13.06 -22.43 1.92
CA ASP A 232 -12.40 -22.65 3.20
C ASP A 232 -13.13 -23.75 3.96
N PRO A 233 -12.47 -24.88 4.30
CA PRO A 233 -13.15 -26.05 4.84
C PRO A 233 -13.71 -25.85 6.26
N SER A 234 -13.24 -24.84 6.99
CA SER A 234 -13.70 -24.57 8.36
C SER A 234 -14.83 -23.55 8.43
N THR A 235 -14.84 -22.60 7.49
CA THR A 235 -15.81 -21.49 7.48
C THR A 235 -16.83 -21.57 6.35
N ASN A 236 -16.61 -22.45 5.36
CA ASN A 236 -17.37 -22.56 4.12
C ASN A 236 -17.41 -21.26 3.29
N LEU A 237 -16.49 -20.32 3.55
CA LEU A 237 -16.35 -19.09 2.77
C LEU A 237 -15.65 -19.41 1.45
N HIS A 238 -16.22 -18.91 0.36
CA HIS A 238 -15.62 -19.00 -0.98
C HIS A 238 -14.75 -17.79 -1.26
N TYR A 239 -13.53 -18.05 -1.72
CA TYR A 239 -12.59 -17.04 -2.17
C TYR A 239 -12.33 -17.27 -3.65
N ASP A 240 -12.79 -16.34 -4.47
CA ASP A 240 -12.57 -16.33 -5.92
C ASP A 240 -11.21 -15.71 -6.30
N ASN A 241 -10.49 -15.14 -5.33
CA ASN A 241 -9.17 -14.54 -5.52
C ASN A 241 -8.26 -14.66 -4.29
N MET A 242 -6.95 -14.68 -4.53
CA MET A 242 -5.94 -14.85 -3.48
C MET A 242 -5.81 -13.64 -2.55
N LEU A 243 -5.99 -12.41 -3.04
CA LEU A 243 -5.78 -11.21 -2.21
C LEU A 243 -6.77 -11.19 -1.04
N PHE A 244 -8.05 -11.52 -1.29
CA PHE A 244 -9.05 -11.61 -0.23
C PHE A 244 -8.76 -12.76 0.73
N ALA A 245 -8.29 -13.91 0.22
CA ALA A 245 -7.85 -15.02 1.07
C ALA A 245 -6.67 -14.61 1.98
N GLN A 246 -5.71 -13.84 1.49
CA GLN A 246 -4.59 -13.32 2.26
C GLN A 246 -5.04 -12.32 3.35
N ILE A 247 -5.98 -11.42 3.04
CA ILE A 247 -6.55 -10.49 4.02
C ILE A 247 -7.28 -11.26 5.12
N ASP A 248 -8.08 -12.27 4.78
CA ASP A 248 -8.86 -13.03 5.75
C ASP A 248 -8.01 -14.00 6.57
N ALA A 249 -6.86 -14.42 6.05
CA ALA A 249 -5.83 -15.08 6.85
C ALA A 249 -5.27 -14.15 7.95
N VAL A 250 -5.06 -12.86 7.63
CA VAL A 250 -4.64 -11.86 8.63
C VAL A 250 -5.76 -11.61 9.65
N TYR A 251 -7.01 -11.45 9.22
CA TYR A 251 -8.14 -11.32 10.17
C TYR A 251 -8.26 -12.53 11.09
N SER A 252 -8.06 -13.75 10.58
CA SER A 252 -8.08 -14.97 11.37
C SER A 252 -6.93 -15.00 12.40
N ALA A 253 -5.73 -14.58 12.00
CA ALA A 253 -4.58 -14.47 12.90
C ALA A 253 -4.81 -13.42 14.01
N LEU A 254 -5.36 -12.25 13.65
CA LEU A 254 -5.75 -11.21 14.61
C LEU A 254 -6.83 -11.72 15.58
N GLY A 255 -7.83 -12.43 15.06
CA GLY A 255 -8.92 -13.02 15.86
C GLY A 255 -8.41 -13.95 16.95
N LYS A 256 -7.42 -14.81 16.64
CA LYS A 256 -6.80 -15.73 17.60
C LYS A 256 -6.03 -15.03 18.73
N LEU A 257 -5.62 -13.79 18.50
CA LEU A 257 -4.97 -12.95 19.52
C LEU A 257 -5.95 -11.97 20.20
N GLY A 258 -7.25 -12.05 19.92
CA GLY A 258 -8.27 -11.18 20.51
C GLY A 258 -8.45 -9.83 19.80
N TYR A 259 -7.79 -9.61 18.67
CA TYR A 259 -7.79 -8.35 17.91
C TYR A 259 -8.62 -8.40 16.62
N GLY A 260 -9.58 -9.32 16.51
CA GLY A 260 -10.39 -9.53 15.29
C GLY A 260 -11.31 -8.37 14.88
N LYS A 261 -11.32 -7.27 15.65
CA LYS A 261 -12.03 -6.01 15.34
C LYS A 261 -11.11 -4.95 14.72
N LEU A 262 -9.79 -5.13 14.76
CA LEU A 262 -8.85 -4.18 14.15
C LEU A 262 -9.09 -4.13 12.63
N PRO A 263 -9.24 -2.93 12.04
CA PRO A 263 -9.31 -2.80 10.58
C PRO A 263 -8.01 -3.27 9.94
N VAL A 264 -8.12 -4.06 8.87
CA VAL A 264 -6.99 -4.43 8.02
C VAL A 264 -7.09 -3.68 6.70
N HIS A 265 -5.98 -3.09 6.27
CA HIS A 265 -5.88 -2.44 4.96
C HIS A 265 -4.63 -2.90 4.22
N ILE A 266 -4.67 -2.83 2.89
CA ILE A 266 -3.53 -3.17 2.03
C ILE A 266 -2.72 -1.91 1.80
N SER A 267 -1.52 -1.82 2.38
CA SER A 267 -0.61 -0.69 2.15
C SER A 267 0.21 -0.81 0.88
N GLU A 268 0.32 -2.01 0.33
CA GLU A 268 0.94 -2.27 -0.98
C GLU A 268 0.38 -3.55 -1.59
N THR A 269 0.06 -3.49 -2.88
CA THR A 269 -0.16 -4.66 -3.72
C THR A 269 0.06 -4.31 -5.18
N GLY A 270 0.64 -5.22 -5.95
CA GLY A 270 0.95 -4.93 -7.35
C GLY A 270 1.46 -6.15 -8.09
N TRP A 271 1.74 -5.96 -9.37
CA TRP A 271 2.27 -7.01 -10.24
C TRP A 271 3.27 -6.41 -11.24
N PRO A 272 4.50 -6.94 -11.34
CA PRO A 272 5.53 -6.38 -12.21
C PRO A 272 5.26 -6.71 -13.68
N SER A 273 5.48 -5.74 -14.57
CA SER A 273 5.28 -5.92 -16.01
C SER A 273 6.45 -6.58 -16.73
N LYS A 274 7.58 -6.75 -16.05
CA LYS A 274 8.80 -7.39 -16.55
C LYS A 274 9.64 -7.87 -15.38
N GLY A 275 10.19 -9.08 -15.44
CA GLY A 275 11.11 -9.61 -14.45
C GLY A 275 12.33 -10.28 -15.08
N ASP A 276 13.18 -10.86 -14.24
CA ASP A 276 14.27 -11.77 -14.65
C ASP A 276 13.69 -13.13 -15.13
N GLU A 277 14.54 -14.02 -15.64
CA GLU A 277 14.11 -15.31 -16.22
C GLU A 277 13.40 -16.22 -15.22
N ASP A 278 13.75 -16.14 -13.93
CA ASP A 278 13.16 -16.89 -12.82
C ASP A 278 11.92 -16.20 -12.21
N GLU A 279 11.54 -15.03 -12.71
CA GLU A 279 10.41 -14.24 -12.22
C GLU A 279 9.12 -14.56 -12.98
N VAL A 280 8.71 -15.84 -12.89
CA VAL A 280 7.56 -16.39 -13.60
C VAL A 280 6.30 -15.55 -13.35
N GLY A 281 5.64 -15.16 -14.44
CA GLY A 281 4.42 -14.37 -14.41
C GLY A 281 4.62 -12.87 -14.50
N ALA A 282 5.85 -12.35 -14.39
CA ALA A 282 6.15 -10.92 -14.57
C ALA A 282 6.06 -10.47 -16.04
N THR A 283 4.83 -10.22 -16.51
CA THR A 283 4.54 -9.82 -17.89
C THR A 283 3.62 -8.62 -17.94
N VAL A 284 3.71 -7.85 -19.01
CA VAL A 284 2.83 -6.69 -19.29
C VAL A 284 1.34 -7.09 -19.23
N GLU A 285 1.00 -8.26 -19.77
CA GLU A 285 -0.39 -8.74 -19.78
C GLU A 285 -0.90 -9.05 -18.36
N ASN A 286 -0.10 -9.74 -17.54
CA ASN A 286 -0.48 -10.09 -16.18
C ASN A 286 -0.54 -8.85 -15.28
N ALA A 287 0.41 -7.92 -15.42
CA ALA A 287 0.38 -6.65 -14.71
C ALA A 287 -0.87 -5.84 -15.03
N ARG A 288 -1.25 -5.77 -16.32
CA ARG A 288 -2.49 -5.13 -16.77
C ARG A 288 -3.73 -5.78 -16.17
N LYS A 289 -3.81 -7.12 -16.17
CA LYS A 289 -4.95 -7.87 -15.59
C LYS A 289 -5.04 -7.63 -14.08
N TYR A 290 -3.94 -7.83 -13.35
CA TYR A 290 -3.89 -7.70 -11.90
C TYR A 290 -4.27 -6.29 -11.45
N ASN A 291 -3.50 -5.28 -11.87
CA ASN A 291 -3.70 -3.90 -11.41
C ASN A 291 -5.04 -3.33 -11.90
N GLY A 292 -5.45 -3.66 -13.13
CA GLY A 292 -6.75 -3.25 -13.65
C GLY A 292 -7.93 -3.83 -12.85
N ASN A 293 -7.80 -5.08 -12.39
CA ASN A 293 -8.82 -5.71 -11.55
C ASN A 293 -8.79 -5.17 -10.12
N VAL A 294 -7.61 -4.95 -9.52
CA VAL A 294 -7.49 -4.32 -8.20
C VAL A 294 -8.12 -2.93 -8.17
N ILE A 295 -7.91 -2.11 -9.21
CA ILE A 295 -8.52 -0.79 -9.29
C ILE A 295 -10.04 -0.91 -9.38
N LYS A 296 -10.58 -1.84 -10.17
CA LYS A 296 -12.04 -2.08 -10.24
C LYS A 296 -12.60 -2.60 -8.91
N LEU A 297 -11.82 -3.35 -8.14
CA LEU A 297 -12.21 -3.85 -6.82
C LEU A 297 -12.37 -2.75 -5.77
N SER A 298 -11.85 -1.55 -6.00
CA SER A 298 -12.05 -0.42 -5.08
C SER A 298 -13.53 -0.05 -4.87
N SER A 299 -14.41 -0.51 -5.76
CA SER A 299 -15.88 -0.41 -5.63
C SER A 299 -16.52 -1.51 -4.76
N LYS A 300 -15.81 -2.61 -4.50
CA LYS A 300 -16.30 -3.69 -3.65
C LYS A 300 -16.04 -3.36 -2.18
N LYS A 301 -16.99 -3.74 -1.32
CA LYS A 301 -16.80 -3.70 0.14
C LYS A 301 -16.19 -5.01 0.62
N GLY A 302 -15.21 -4.88 1.51
CA GLY A 302 -14.72 -5.97 2.33
C GLY A 302 -14.20 -7.21 1.61
N THR A 303 -14.17 -8.30 2.38
CA THR A 303 -13.72 -9.65 2.01
C THR A 303 -14.79 -10.67 2.42
N PRO A 304 -14.72 -11.95 2.00
CA PRO A 304 -15.70 -12.96 2.42
C PRO A 304 -15.90 -13.06 3.94
N LEU A 305 -14.85 -12.95 4.76
CA LEU A 305 -14.94 -12.97 6.23
C LEU A 305 -15.42 -11.62 6.80
N LYS A 306 -15.15 -10.51 6.12
CA LYS A 306 -15.48 -9.15 6.57
C LYS A 306 -16.17 -8.34 5.47
N PRO A 307 -17.38 -8.74 5.01
CA PRO A 307 -18.02 -8.18 3.82
C PRO A 307 -18.38 -6.68 3.94
N ASP A 308 -18.65 -6.22 5.16
CA ASP A 308 -19.04 -4.83 5.43
C ASP A 308 -17.88 -3.93 5.88
N SER A 309 -16.63 -4.42 5.83
CA SER A 309 -15.47 -3.64 6.24
C SER A 309 -15.08 -2.61 5.17
N ASP A 310 -14.71 -1.40 5.63
CA ASP A 310 -14.03 -0.42 4.78
C ASP A 310 -12.62 -0.98 4.48
N LEU A 311 -12.34 -1.30 3.21
CA LEU A 311 -11.06 -1.85 2.77
C LEU A 311 -10.33 -0.82 1.89
N ASN A 312 -9.26 -0.23 2.43
CA ASN A 312 -8.37 0.60 1.65
C ASN A 312 -7.30 -0.28 0.97
N ILE A 313 -7.07 -0.05 -0.31
CA ILE A 313 -6.05 -0.75 -1.09
C ILE A 313 -5.14 0.27 -1.76
N TYR A 314 -3.83 0.15 -1.53
CA TYR A 314 -2.81 0.96 -2.18
C TYR A 314 -2.09 0.14 -3.24
N VAL A 315 -2.21 0.56 -4.50
CA VAL A 315 -1.55 -0.11 -5.64
C VAL A 315 -0.08 0.29 -5.68
N PHE A 316 0.79 -0.71 -5.72
CA PHE A 316 2.23 -0.56 -5.89
C PHE A 316 2.59 -0.79 -7.37
N ALA A 317 3.08 0.21 -8.10
CA ALA A 317 3.24 1.63 -7.72
C ALA A 317 2.91 2.57 -8.87
N LEU A 318 2.95 3.89 -8.61
CA LEU A 318 2.63 4.88 -9.63
C LEU A 318 3.59 4.82 -10.83
N PHE A 319 4.90 4.72 -10.58
CA PHE A 319 5.93 4.75 -11.63
C PHE A 319 6.84 3.53 -11.61
N ASN A 320 7.43 3.23 -12.77
CA ASN A 320 8.63 2.41 -12.84
C ASN A 320 9.80 3.16 -12.20
N GLU A 321 10.42 2.57 -11.19
CA GLU A 321 11.46 3.19 -10.38
C GLU A 321 12.84 2.65 -10.76
N ASN A 322 13.54 3.34 -11.69
CA ASN A 322 14.74 2.81 -12.36
C ASN A 322 15.97 2.63 -11.46
N MET A 323 15.98 3.18 -10.25
CA MET A 323 17.09 3.05 -9.30
C MET A 323 16.84 1.99 -8.22
N LYS A 324 15.70 1.28 -8.24
CA LYS A 324 15.44 0.21 -7.27
C LYS A 324 16.45 -0.93 -7.44
N PRO A 325 17.12 -1.35 -6.33
CA PRO A 325 18.03 -2.48 -6.36
C PRO A 325 17.26 -3.80 -6.51
N GLY A 326 17.98 -4.90 -6.70
CA GLY A 326 17.39 -6.24 -6.76
C GLY A 326 16.99 -6.68 -8.19
N PRO A 327 16.06 -7.63 -8.32
CA PRO A 327 15.71 -8.25 -9.60
C PRO A 327 15.00 -7.28 -10.54
N THR A 328 14.87 -7.65 -11.81
CA THR A 328 14.28 -6.78 -12.84
C THR A 328 12.85 -6.37 -12.53
N SER A 329 12.07 -7.20 -11.85
CA SER A 329 10.71 -6.85 -11.40
C SER A 329 10.63 -5.56 -10.60
N GLU A 330 11.61 -5.28 -9.73
CA GLU A 330 11.61 -4.12 -8.85
C GLU A 330 11.54 -2.78 -9.60
N ARG A 331 12.07 -2.74 -10.83
CA ARG A 331 12.09 -1.55 -11.68
C ARG A 331 10.87 -1.45 -12.60
N ASN A 332 9.93 -2.39 -12.50
CA ASN A 332 8.84 -2.60 -13.46
C ASN A 332 7.46 -2.81 -12.81
N TYR A 333 7.21 -2.28 -11.61
CA TYR A 333 5.90 -2.30 -10.94
C TYR A 333 4.96 -1.14 -11.31
N GLY A 334 5.45 -0.14 -12.05
CA GLY A 334 4.74 1.09 -12.34
C GLY A 334 3.47 0.90 -13.16
N LEU A 335 2.43 1.66 -12.82
CA LEU A 335 1.29 1.90 -13.72
C LEU A 335 1.70 2.81 -14.89
N PHE A 336 2.64 3.72 -14.64
CA PHE A 336 3.21 4.64 -15.62
C PHE A 336 4.72 4.44 -15.76
N LYS A 337 5.21 4.76 -16.96
CA LYS A 337 6.63 5.00 -17.21
C LYS A 337 7.06 6.37 -16.65
N PRO A 338 8.36 6.63 -16.49
CA PRO A 338 8.86 7.89 -15.94
C PRO A 338 8.48 9.14 -16.76
N ASP A 339 8.16 8.99 -18.04
CA ASP A 339 7.66 10.07 -18.91
C ASP A 339 6.16 10.38 -18.71
N GLY A 340 5.48 9.67 -17.80
CA GLY A 340 4.04 9.80 -17.55
C GLY A 340 3.15 9.01 -18.53
N SER A 341 3.72 8.34 -19.52
CA SER A 341 2.96 7.45 -20.41
C SER A 341 2.58 6.15 -19.68
N PRO A 342 1.42 5.54 -19.95
CA PRO A 342 1.04 4.27 -19.33
C PRO A 342 2.07 3.17 -19.61
N ALA A 343 2.43 2.37 -18.60
CA ALA A 343 3.25 1.18 -18.79
C ALA A 343 2.48 0.07 -19.55
N TYR A 344 1.16 0.05 -19.35
CA TYR A 344 0.19 -0.79 -20.06
C TYR A 344 -1.18 -0.11 -20.04
N ASN A 345 -2.04 -0.45 -21.01
CA ASN A 345 -3.34 0.18 -21.13
C ASN A 345 -4.33 -0.33 -20.06
N LEU A 346 -4.65 0.52 -19.09
CA LEU A 346 -5.67 0.29 -18.06
C LEU A 346 -7.00 1.00 -18.35
N GLY A 347 -7.14 1.64 -19.52
CA GLY A 347 -8.33 2.39 -19.91
C GLY A 347 -8.40 3.79 -19.32
N PHE A 348 -7.31 4.31 -18.74
CA PHE A 348 -7.24 5.67 -18.22
C PHE A 348 -7.34 6.70 -19.36
N SER A 349 -8.30 7.61 -19.28
CA SER A 349 -8.39 8.73 -20.21
C SER A 349 -7.48 9.86 -19.72
N LEU A 350 -6.24 9.91 -20.21
CA LEU A 350 -5.40 11.08 -20.05
C LEU A 350 -6.04 12.22 -20.85
N SER A 351 -6.65 13.21 -20.18
CA SER A 351 -7.05 14.44 -20.85
C SER A 351 -5.79 15.11 -21.37
N SER A 352 -5.52 14.97 -22.67
CA SER A 352 -4.40 15.61 -23.32
C SER A 352 -4.59 17.12 -23.25
N SER A 353 -3.87 17.80 -22.36
CA SER A 353 -3.61 19.22 -22.51
C SER A 353 -2.69 19.38 -23.71
N SER A 354 -3.30 19.51 -24.90
CA SER A 354 -2.62 19.76 -26.16
C SER A 354 -1.95 21.14 -26.11
N SER A 355 -0.65 21.17 -25.80
CA SER A 355 0.20 22.30 -26.16
C SER A 355 0.52 22.17 -27.65
N SER A 356 -0.17 22.97 -28.46
CA SER A 356 0.12 23.15 -29.88
C SER A 356 1.51 23.78 -30.04
N THR A 357 2.52 22.99 -30.38
CA THR A 357 3.81 23.51 -30.85
C THR A 357 3.77 23.64 -32.37
N SER A 358 3.58 24.87 -32.84
CA SER A 358 3.91 25.28 -34.20
C SER A 358 5.44 25.39 -34.34
N SER A 359 6.04 24.51 -35.12
CA SER A 359 7.47 24.57 -35.49
C SER A 359 7.75 25.68 -36.51
N PRO A 360 8.86 26.43 -36.38
CA PRO A 360 9.51 27.08 -37.52
C PRO A 360 10.77 26.31 -37.97
N PRO A 361 11.25 26.55 -39.21
CA PRO A 361 12.10 25.64 -39.94
C PRO A 361 13.60 25.75 -39.63
N SER A 362 14.29 24.65 -39.96
CA SER A 362 15.72 24.39 -39.97
C SER A 362 16.55 25.38 -40.79
N ASN A 363 17.73 25.73 -40.28
CA ASN A 363 18.88 26.18 -41.08
C ASN A 363 20.19 25.65 -40.49
N ASP A 364 20.98 25.02 -41.36
CA ASP A 364 22.34 24.54 -41.14
C ASP A 364 23.36 25.68 -41.06
N ALA A 365 24.38 25.54 -40.18
CA ALA A 365 25.75 26.00 -40.45
C ALA A 365 26.74 25.41 -39.42
N ALA A 366 27.90 24.98 -39.91
CA ALA A 366 28.94 24.25 -39.21
C ALA A 366 30.14 25.13 -38.77
N LYS A 367 30.94 24.58 -37.82
CA LYS A 367 32.31 24.95 -37.35
C LYS A 367 32.41 26.25 -36.52
N ASN A 368 33.27 26.42 -35.52
CA ASN A 368 34.54 25.79 -35.12
C ASN A 368 34.76 26.08 -33.60
N GLY A 369 35.59 25.27 -32.92
CA GLY A 369 35.72 25.26 -31.45
C GLY A 369 36.52 26.39 -30.79
N THR A 370 36.45 26.46 -29.45
CA THR A 370 37.53 26.90 -28.54
C THR A 370 37.23 26.43 -27.12
N SER A 371 38.27 25.95 -26.42
CA SER A 371 38.33 25.51 -25.03
C SER A 371 38.20 26.66 -24.02
N GLY A 372 37.47 26.44 -22.92
CA GLY A 372 37.44 27.35 -21.76
C GLY A 372 36.83 26.66 -20.53
N SER A 373 37.62 26.58 -19.46
CA SER A 373 37.35 25.90 -18.19
C SER A 373 36.33 26.63 -17.30
N GLY A 374 35.57 25.85 -16.52
CA GLY A 374 35.14 26.21 -15.17
C GLY A 374 33.68 26.62 -14.98
N ALA A 375 32.88 25.74 -14.35
CA ALA A 375 31.92 26.12 -13.30
C ALA A 375 31.41 24.83 -12.63
N GLY A 376 31.59 24.75 -11.31
CA GLY A 376 31.25 23.59 -10.50
C GLY A 376 29.76 23.26 -10.52
N ALA A 377 29.47 21.97 -10.47
CA ALA A 377 28.14 21.47 -10.16
C ALA A 377 27.70 22.01 -8.78
N PRO A 378 26.47 22.51 -8.63
CA PRO A 378 25.95 22.91 -7.33
C PRO A 378 25.90 21.70 -6.39
N PRO A 379 26.12 21.90 -5.08
CA PRO A 379 26.19 20.81 -4.11
C PRO A 379 24.88 20.04 -4.06
N GLN A 380 24.99 18.72 -4.10
CA GLN A 380 23.89 17.78 -3.87
C GLN A 380 23.23 18.07 -2.51
N PRO A 381 21.90 18.15 -2.42
CA PRO A 381 21.23 18.04 -1.14
C PRO A 381 21.52 16.64 -0.56
N PRO A 382 21.63 16.51 0.77
CA PRO A 382 21.95 15.23 1.40
C PRO A 382 20.88 14.18 1.06
N THR A 383 21.31 13.20 0.26
CA THR A 383 20.83 11.81 0.14
C THR A 383 19.34 11.58 0.42
N SER A 384 18.56 11.41 -0.65
CA SER A 384 17.34 10.60 -0.62
C SER A 384 17.68 9.21 -0.04
N SER A 385 16.83 8.78 0.87
CA SER A 385 17.03 7.64 1.78
C SER A 385 17.38 6.32 1.07
N ASN A 386 18.45 5.66 1.52
CA ASN A 386 18.80 4.27 1.19
C ASN A 386 17.97 3.23 1.97
N GLY A 387 16.87 3.63 2.62
CA GLY A 387 16.03 2.74 3.45
C GLY A 387 15.07 1.83 2.66
N TYR A 388 14.96 2.01 1.35
CA TYR A 388 14.03 1.26 0.49
C TYR A 388 14.75 0.10 -0.22
N LEU A 389 14.91 -1.03 0.48
CA LEU A 389 15.37 -2.28 -0.14
C LEU A 389 14.20 -2.99 -0.84
N ALA A 390 14.52 -3.74 -1.89
CA ALA A 390 13.60 -4.37 -2.84
C ALA A 390 12.38 -5.06 -2.18
N ILE A 391 11.19 -4.96 -2.79
CA ILE A 391 9.99 -5.71 -2.40
C ILE A 391 10.29 -7.22 -2.44
N SER A 392 11.16 -7.64 -3.36
CA SER A 392 11.67 -9.00 -3.46
C SER A 392 12.69 -9.42 -2.38
N SER A 393 13.11 -8.52 -1.47
CA SER A 393 14.19 -8.80 -0.51
C SER A 393 13.75 -9.59 0.72
N ALA A 394 12.46 -9.89 0.86
CA ALA A 394 12.00 -10.96 1.74
C ALA A 394 12.55 -12.29 1.21
N LYS A 395 13.78 -12.64 1.64
CA LYS A 395 14.40 -13.94 1.34
C LYS A 395 13.37 -15.02 1.65
N SER A 396 12.91 -15.73 0.62
CA SER A 396 12.18 -16.98 0.78
C SER A 396 13.07 -17.88 1.63
N LEU A 397 12.79 -17.97 2.92
CA LEU A 397 13.50 -18.88 3.80
C LEU A 397 13.32 -20.28 3.23
N GLU A 398 14.44 -20.96 2.96
CA GLU A 398 14.58 -22.35 2.48
C GLU A 398 13.98 -23.40 3.44
N ARG A 399 12.74 -23.21 3.88
CA ARG A 399 12.03 -24.15 4.76
C ARG A 399 10.74 -24.71 4.16
N TYR A 400 10.50 -24.51 2.87
CA TYR A 400 9.39 -25.15 2.16
C TYR A 400 9.71 -26.56 1.62
N HIS A 401 10.93 -27.07 1.77
CA HIS A 401 11.29 -28.41 1.30
C HIS A 401 11.13 -29.56 2.32
N LEU A 402 10.79 -29.29 3.59
CA LEU A 402 10.78 -30.33 4.64
C LEU A 402 9.41 -30.68 5.24
N ILE A 403 8.31 -30.07 4.79
CA ILE A 403 6.97 -30.28 5.41
C ILE A 403 5.94 -30.96 4.48
N TRP A 404 6.34 -31.40 3.28
CA TRP A 404 5.43 -32.10 2.35
C TRP A 404 5.80 -33.57 2.07
N LEU A 405 6.39 -34.26 3.05
CA LEU A 405 6.68 -35.71 2.97
C LEU A 405 5.82 -36.58 3.92
N SER A 406 4.77 -36.05 4.53
CA SER A 406 3.93 -36.81 5.49
C SER A 406 2.44 -36.88 5.17
N LEU A 407 2.02 -36.69 3.91
CA LEU A 407 0.64 -36.94 3.49
C LEU A 407 0.51 -37.86 2.26
N SER A 408 1.38 -38.87 2.19
CA SER A 408 1.26 -39.98 1.23
C SER A 408 0.88 -41.30 1.92
N PHE A 409 0.04 -41.26 2.95
CA PHE A 409 -0.61 -42.45 3.51
C PHE A 409 -1.93 -42.01 4.13
N LEU A 410 -3.03 -42.07 3.37
CA LEU A 410 -4.32 -42.65 3.78
C LEU A 410 -5.40 -42.35 2.73
N LEU A 411 -5.64 -43.34 1.87
CA LEU A 411 -6.92 -43.65 1.23
C LEU A 411 -6.73 -45.02 0.55
N PRO A 412 -7.68 -45.98 0.55
CA PRO A 412 -8.84 -46.22 1.43
C PRO A 412 -8.82 -47.65 2.04
N LEU A 413 -9.47 -47.88 3.19
CA LEU A 413 -9.83 -49.23 3.63
C LEU A 413 -11.27 -49.24 4.13
N LEU A 414 -12.20 -49.45 3.21
CA LEU A 414 -13.59 -49.79 3.52
C LEU A 414 -14.12 -50.63 2.36
N MET A 415 -13.83 -51.94 2.40
CA MET A 415 -14.75 -53.03 2.01
C MET A 415 -14.05 -54.40 1.98
N ILE A 416 -14.66 -55.36 2.73
CA ILE A 416 -14.76 -56.81 2.44
C ILE A 416 -13.48 -57.64 2.79
N LEU A 417 -13.46 -58.69 3.64
CA LEU A 417 -14.29 -59.89 3.84
C LEU A 417 -14.30 -60.28 5.35
N LYS A 418 -15.37 -60.80 5.98
CA LYS A 418 -15.87 -62.20 5.94
C LYS A 418 -14.78 -63.29 5.91
N PHE A 419 -14.17 -63.57 7.05
CA PHE A 419 -14.13 -64.87 7.76
C PHE A 419 -13.02 -64.83 8.81
#